data_AF-A0A380ZG62-F1
#
_entry.id   AF-A0A380ZG62-F1
#
_cell.length_a   1.000
_cell.length_b   1.000
_cell.length_c   1.000
_cell.angle_alpha   90.00
_cell.angle_beta   90.00
_cell.angle_gamma   90.00
#
_symmetry.space_group_name_H-M   'P 1'
#
loop_
_entity.id
_entity.type
_entity.pdbx_description
1 polymer ?
#
loop_
_entity_poly.entity_id
_entity_poly.type
_entity_poly.pdbx_seq_one_letter_code
_entity_poly.pdbx_strand_id
1 'polypeptide(L)'
;MIVQYVLTIFISIYFYRIYHLSLDKNAYLFFVSQASGALGRIILAAWSDHCRKGRFFPVLFCMIAVVFGFLILILGMSGSIIYLTILSAWLGFFGMGWYGPWVAYIVDSSPKESVGFSLGLAMSVNQIAIVTAPPLFGLIQDFTDTYLLTWLILILIIVFSLFLIKK
;
A
#
# COMPACT_ATOMS: atom_id res chain seq x y z
N MET A 1 -5.21 4.06 -2.57
CA MET A 1 -4.23 5.14 -2.27
C MET A 1 -3.98 5.34 -0.78
N ILE A 2 -4.99 5.31 0.08
CA ILE A 2 -4.87 5.47 1.54
C ILE A 2 -3.67 4.66 2.09
N VAL A 3 -3.66 3.34 1.83
CA VAL A 3 -2.62 2.43 2.28
C VAL A 3 -1.22 2.88 1.87
N GLN A 4 -1.00 3.24 0.60
CA GLN A 4 0.31 3.67 0.11
C GLN A 4 0.82 4.89 0.88
N TYR A 5 0.01 5.93 1.03
CA TYR A 5 0.46 7.19 1.62
C TYR A 5 0.60 7.10 3.15
N VAL A 6 -0.31 6.40 3.82
CA VAL A 6 -0.19 6.15 5.26
C VAL A 6 1.04 5.27 5.52
N LEU A 7 1.28 4.23 4.71
CA LEU A 7 2.49 3.41 4.80
C LEU A 7 3.75 4.27 4.62
N THR A 8 3.84 5.07 3.55
CA THR A 8 5.00 5.94 3.27
C THR A 8 5.32 6.86 4.46
N ILE A 9 4.32 7.46 5.09
CA ILE A 9 4.54 8.41 6.19
C ILE A 9 4.81 7.70 7.51
N PHE A 10 3.96 6.75 7.89
CA PHE A 10 3.98 6.17 9.23
C PHE A 10 5.02 5.07 9.40
N ILE A 11 5.49 4.40 8.34
CA ILE A 11 6.47 3.31 8.48
C ILE A 11 7.81 3.81 9.04
N SER A 12 8.30 4.96 8.56
CA SER A 12 9.54 5.55 9.05
C SER A 12 9.42 6.06 10.48
N ILE A 13 8.26 6.66 10.82
CA ILE A 13 8.01 7.12 12.19
C ILE A 13 7.88 5.93 13.14
N TYR A 14 7.21 4.86 12.72
CA TYR A 14 7.07 3.61 13.46
C TYR A 14 8.43 2.98 13.75
N PHE A 15 9.31 2.86 12.75
CA PHE A 15 10.66 2.33 12.93
C PHE A 15 11.52 3.20 13.85
N TYR A 16 11.38 4.52 13.78
CA TYR A 16 12.06 5.43 14.70
C TYR A 16 11.55 5.31 16.15
N ARG A 17 10.23 5.28 16.37
CA ARG A 17 9.65 5.31 17.72
C ARG A 17 9.62 3.95 18.41
N ILE A 18 9.38 2.86 17.68
CA ILE A 18 9.17 1.52 18.25
C ILE A 18 10.46 0.69 18.25
N TYR A 19 11.26 0.78 17.18
CA TYR A 19 12.53 0.02 17.09
C TYR A 19 13.76 0.87 17.42
N HIS A 20 13.58 2.17 17.74
CA HIS A 20 14.67 3.10 18.08
C HIS A 20 15.79 3.12 17.04
N LEU A 21 15.43 2.95 15.76
CA LEU A 21 16.40 2.95 14.68
C LEU A 21 17.00 4.34 14.44
N SER A 22 18.29 4.37 14.14
CA SER A 22 19.01 5.56 13.72
C SER A 22 18.49 6.08 12.37
N LEU A 23 18.71 7.37 12.10
CA LEU A 23 18.17 8.05 10.91
C LEU A 23 18.63 7.42 9.59
N ASP A 24 19.88 6.98 9.52
CA ASP A 24 20.47 6.25 8.40
C ASP A 24 19.73 4.94 8.08
N LYS A 25 19.42 4.13 9.11
CA LYS A 25 18.68 2.88 8.95
C LYS A 25 17.24 3.12 8.52
N ASN A 26 16.58 4.14 9.09
CA ASN A 26 15.22 4.52 8.68
C ASN A 26 15.18 5.00 7.22
N ALA A 27 16.14 5.83 6.81
CA ALA A 27 16.28 6.27 5.43
C ALA A 27 16.52 5.10 4.48
N TYR A 28 17.36 4.15 4.86
CA TYR A 28 17.61 2.92 4.11
C TYR A 28 16.34 2.08 3.93
N LEU A 29 15.60 1.80 5.01
CA LEU A 29 14.36 1.01 4.95
C LEU A 29 13.28 1.72 4.12
N PHE A 30 13.18 3.04 4.26
CA PHE A 30 12.29 3.86 3.45
C PHE A 30 12.66 3.78 1.96
N PHE A 31 13.95 3.93 1.64
CA PHE A 31 14.46 3.77 0.28
C PHE A 31 14.12 2.40 -0.28
N VAL A 32 14.33 1.32 0.49
CA VAL A 32 14.00 -0.05 0.07
C VAL A 32 12.50 -0.18 -0.25
N SER A 33 11.62 0.37 0.59
CA SER A 33 10.17 0.37 0.35
C SER A 33 9.79 1.12 -0.93
N GLN A 34 10.36 2.32 -1.15
CA GLN A 34 10.08 3.12 -2.34
C GLN A 34 10.65 2.47 -3.61
N ALA A 35 11.86 1.94 -3.55
CA ALA A 35 12.53 1.27 -4.67
C ALA A 35 11.81 -0.03 -5.05
N SER A 36 11.43 -0.85 -4.06
CA SER A 36 10.64 -2.06 -4.32
C SER A 36 9.25 -1.72 -4.85
N GLY A 37 8.62 -0.66 -4.36
CA GLY A 37 7.36 -0.15 -4.88
C GLY A 37 7.46 0.28 -6.34
N ALA A 38 8.51 1.01 -6.71
CA ALA A 38 8.77 1.40 -8.10
C ALA A 38 8.98 0.18 -9.00
N LEU A 39 9.78 -0.80 -8.57
CA LEU A 39 9.95 -2.08 -9.28
C LEU A 39 8.63 -2.85 -9.40
N GLY A 40 7.83 -2.86 -8.33
CA GLY A 40 6.52 -3.48 -8.28
C GLY A 40 5.57 -2.89 -9.33
N ARG A 41 5.58 -1.56 -9.54
CA ARG A 41 4.75 -0.92 -10.57
C ARG A 41 5.04 -1.44 -11.98
N ILE A 42 6.29 -1.81 -12.26
CA ILE A 42 6.70 -2.35 -13.57
C ILE A 42 6.38 -3.84 -13.63
N ILE A 43 6.87 -4.62 -12.66
CA ILE A 43 6.78 -6.08 -12.68
C ILE A 43 5.32 -6.54 -12.54
N LEU A 44 4.55 -5.94 -11.64
CA LEU A 44 3.16 -6.32 -11.43
C LEU A 44 2.28 -5.88 -12.61
N ALA A 45 2.54 -4.72 -13.22
CA ALA A 45 1.83 -4.31 -14.43
C ALA A 45 2.10 -5.27 -15.59
N ALA A 46 3.37 -5.61 -15.83
CA ALA A 46 3.76 -6.60 -16.82
C ALA A 46 3.10 -7.97 -16.54
N TRP A 47 3.02 -8.39 -15.28
CA TRP A 47 2.29 -9.60 -14.91
C TRP A 47 0.79 -9.49 -15.20
N SER A 48 0.19 -8.32 -14.96
CA SER A 48 -1.22 -8.06 -15.26
C SER A 48 -1.56 -8.18 -16.73
N ASP A 49 -0.68 -7.71 -17.61
CA ASP A 49 -0.88 -7.81 -19.06
C ASP A 49 -0.92 -9.26 -19.56
N HIS A 50 -0.22 -10.17 -18.89
CA HIS A 50 -0.13 -11.58 -19.28
C HIS A 50 -0.99 -12.50 -18.40
N CYS A 51 -1.79 -11.94 -17.48
CA CYS A 51 -2.53 -12.73 -16.51
C CYS A 51 -3.79 -13.36 -17.12
N ARG A 52 -3.78 -14.69 -17.28
CA ARG A 52 -4.93 -15.47 -17.80
C ARG A 52 -6.21 -15.36 -16.96
N LYS A 53 -6.11 -14.95 -15.69
CA LYS A 53 -7.24 -14.76 -14.77
C LYS A 53 -7.86 -13.34 -14.85
N GLY A 54 -7.42 -12.53 -15.80
CA GLY A 54 -7.86 -11.15 -15.99
C GLY A 54 -7.04 -10.12 -15.20
N ARG A 55 -7.10 -8.86 -15.63
CA ARG A 55 -6.30 -7.74 -15.07
C ARG A 55 -6.60 -7.39 -13.61
N PHE A 56 -7.75 -7.82 -13.09
CA PHE A 56 -8.09 -7.60 -11.68
C PHE A 56 -7.36 -8.57 -10.73
N PHE A 57 -6.98 -9.77 -11.20
CA PHE A 57 -6.38 -10.78 -10.33
C PHE A 57 -5.05 -10.34 -9.67
N PRO A 58 -4.11 -9.70 -10.38
CA PRO A 58 -2.91 -9.15 -9.75
C PRO A 58 -3.22 -8.08 -8.69
N VAL A 59 -4.23 -7.23 -8.91
CA VAL A 59 -4.65 -6.22 -7.91
C VAL A 59 -5.12 -6.93 -6.64
N LEU A 60 -6.00 -7.92 -6.78
CA LEU A 60 -6.48 -8.75 -5.67
C LEU A 60 -5.33 -9.43 -4.91
N PHE A 61 -4.37 -10.00 -5.63
CA PHE A 61 -3.19 -10.63 -5.04
C PHE A 61 -2.37 -9.64 -4.22
N CYS A 62 -2.13 -8.44 -4.75
CA CYS A 62 -1.42 -7.39 -4.02
C CYS A 62 -2.14 -7.00 -2.74
N MET A 63 -3.46 -6.83 -2.77
CA MET A 63 -4.25 -6.48 -1.59
C MET A 63 -4.13 -7.54 -0.48
N ILE A 64 -4.21 -8.82 -0.85
CA ILE A 64 -4.02 -9.93 0.08
C ILE A 64 -2.59 -9.94 0.63
N ALA A 65 -1.58 -9.77 -0.23
CA ALA A 65 -0.17 -9.73 0.17
C ALA A 65 0.11 -8.58 1.14
N VAL A 66 -0.51 -7.41 0.95
CA VAL A 66 -0.38 -6.26 1.86
C VAL A 66 -1.01 -6.55 3.23
N VAL A 67 -2.18 -7.20 3.27
CA VAL A 67 -2.79 -7.64 4.54
C VAL A 67 -1.83 -8.56 5.30
N PHE A 68 -1.24 -9.55 4.63
CA PHE A 68 -0.23 -10.41 5.26
C PHE A 68 1.00 -9.61 5.72
N GLY A 69 1.46 -8.64 4.95
CA GLY A 69 2.56 -7.75 5.34
C GLY A 69 2.25 -6.99 6.63
N PHE A 70 1.05 -6.41 6.76
CA PHE A 70 0.65 -5.72 8.00
C PHE A 70 0.45 -6.69 9.18
N LEU A 71 -0.09 -7.89 8.96
CA LEU A 71 -0.17 -8.89 10.02
C LEU A 71 1.22 -9.30 10.51
N ILE A 72 2.17 -9.50 9.60
CA ILE A 72 3.57 -9.78 9.94
C ILE A 72 4.19 -8.59 10.69
N LEU A 73 3.91 -7.34 10.28
CA LEU A 73 4.37 -6.13 10.98
C LEU A 73 3.84 -6.06 12.43
N ILE A 74 2.56 -6.39 12.62
CA ILE A 74 1.90 -6.37 13.94
C ILE A 74 2.45 -7.48 14.85
N LEU A 75 2.66 -8.69 14.32
CA LEU A 75 3.15 -9.85 15.07
C LEU A 75 4.67 -9.82 15.27
N GLY A 76 5.39 -9.06 14.44
CA GLY A 76 6.84 -9.07 14.34
C GLY A 76 7.52 -8.24 15.42
N MET A 77 8.02 -8.90 16.47
CA MET A 77 8.79 -8.26 17.54
C MET A 77 10.31 -8.21 17.28
N SER A 78 10.80 -8.74 16.15
CA SER A 78 12.24 -8.75 15.84
C SER A 78 12.68 -7.38 15.31
N GLY A 79 13.55 -6.69 16.05
CA GLY A 79 14.24 -5.47 15.59
C GLY A 79 15.39 -5.73 14.62
N SER A 80 15.51 -6.95 14.05
CA SER A 80 16.55 -7.29 13.09
C SER A 80 16.39 -6.47 11.81
N ILE A 81 17.46 -5.80 11.39
CA ILE A 81 17.46 -4.97 10.18
C ILE A 81 17.11 -5.78 8.93
N ILE A 82 17.52 -7.05 8.86
CA ILE A 82 17.24 -7.94 7.73
C ILE A 82 15.72 -8.19 7.64
N TYR A 83 15.09 -8.50 8.76
CA TYR A 83 13.64 -8.69 8.84
C TYR A 83 12.89 -7.43 8.39
N LEU A 84 13.26 -6.27 8.93
CA LEU A 84 12.63 -5.00 8.58
C LEU A 84 12.86 -4.62 7.10
N THR A 85 14.00 -4.98 6.53
CA THR A 85 14.31 -4.77 5.11
C THR A 85 13.39 -5.59 4.22
N ILE A 86 13.24 -6.89 4.51
CA ILE A 86 12.35 -7.77 3.75
C ILE A 86 10.91 -7.30 3.86
N LEU A 87 10.47 -6.91 5.06
CA LEU A 87 9.12 -6.42 5.29
C LEU A 87 8.87 -5.09 4.59
N SER A 88 9.83 -4.16 4.62
CA SER A 88 9.76 -2.88 3.90
C SER A 88 9.70 -3.12 2.39
N ALA A 89 10.53 -4.03 1.87
CA ALA A 89 10.51 -4.40 0.47
C ALA A 89 9.16 -5.00 0.07
N TRP A 90 8.59 -5.90 0.89
CA TRP A 90 7.29 -6.53 0.66
C TRP A 90 6.14 -5.51 0.64
N LEU A 91 6.05 -4.69 1.69
CA LEU A 91 5.01 -3.66 1.80
C LEU A 91 5.15 -2.59 0.72
N GLY A 92 6.37 -2.20 0.35
CA GLY A 92 6.61 -1.32 -0.80
C GLY A 92 6.15 -1.94 -2.11
N PHE A 93 6.62 -3.16 -2.41
CA PHE A 93 6.37 -3.84 -3.68
C PHE A 93 4.88 -4.07 -3.92
N PHE A 94 4.15 -4.61 -2.94
CA PHE A 94 2.72 -4.87 -3.09
C PHE A 94 1.85 -3.66 -2.73
N GLY A 95 2.20 -2.89 -1.69
CA GLY A 95 1.42 -1.76 -1.19
C GLY A 95 1.53 -0.48 -2.01
N MET A 96 2.58 -0.36 -2.83
CA MET A 96 2.75 0.75 -3.78
C MET A 96 2.77 0.30 -5.24
N GLY A 97 3.19 -0.93 -5.51
CA GLY A 97 3.27 -1.50 -6.86
C GLY A 97 1.93 -1.89 -7.46
N TRP A 98 0.91 -2.21 -6.64
CA TRP A 98 -0.46 -2.55 -7.10
C TRP A 98 -1.10 -1.49 -8.02
N TYR A 99 -0.60 -0.25 -7.95
CA TYR A 99 -1.13 0.88 -8.69
C TYR A 99 -1.06 0.68 -10.22
N GLY A 100 0.00 0.04 -10.73
CA GLY A 100 0.15 -0.25 -12.16
C GLY A 100 -0.98 -1.14 -12.70
N PRO A 101 -1.15 -2.36 -12.16
CA PRO A 101 -2.28 -3.23 -12.49
C PRO A 101 -3.65 -2.58 -12.34
N TRP A 102 -3.85 -1.74 -11.32
CA TRP A 102 -5.13 -1.07 -11.08
C TRP A 102 -5.46 -0.04 -12.17
N VAL A 103 -4.50 0.76 -12.62
CA VAL A 103 -4.70 1.68 -13.73
C VAL A 103 -5.06 0.91 -15.00
N ALA A 104 -4.32 -0.17 -15.31
CA ALA A 104 -4.59 -1.02 -16.47
C ALA A 104 -6.00 -1.64 -16.41
N TYR A 105 -6.43 -2.08 -15.23
CA TYR A 105 -7.78 -2.60 -15.01
C TYR A 105 -8.87 -1.55 -15.27
N ILE A 106 -8.69 -0.31 -14.80
CA ILE A 106 -9.68 0.77 -15.04
C ILE A 106 -9.80 1.08 -16.52
N VAL A 107 -8.67 1.18 -17.22
CA VAL A 107 -8.65 1.47 -18.66
C VAL A 107 -9.42 0.41 -19.43
N ASP A 108 -9.17 -0.87 -19.16
CA ASP A 108 -9.82 -1.99 -19.86
C ASP A 108 -11.29 -2.16 -19.49
N SER A 109 -11.67 -1.78 -18.27
CA SER A 109 -13.06 -1.88 -17.80
C SER A 109 -13.92 -0.69 -18.24
N SER A 110 -13.31 0.34 -18.82
CA SER A 110 -14.01 1.55 -19.25
C SER A 110 -14.50 1.45 -20.70
N PRO A 111 -15.66 2.04 -21.03
CA PRO A 111 -16.06 2.25 -22.42
C PRO A 111 -14.98 3.03 -23.19
N LYS A 112 -14.78 2.69 -24.47
CA LYS A 112 -13.71 3.26 -25.30
C LYS A 112 -13.81 4.78 -25.39
N GLU A 113 -15.02 5.31 -25.39
CA GLU A 113 -15.34 6.73 -25.53
C GLU A 113 -15.08 7.52 -24.23
N SER A 114 -14.98 6.85 -23.08
CA SER A 114 -14.92 7.50 -21.76
C SER A 114 -13.72 7.10 -20.90
N VAL A 115 -12.73 6.37 -21.44
CA VAL A 115 -11.50 5.96 -20.73
C VAL A 115 -10.86 7.13 -19.97
N GLY A 116 -10.68 8.28 -20.64
CA GLY A 116 -10.07 9.47 -20.04
C GLY A 116 -10.88 10.03 -18.88
N PHE A 117 -12.21 10.02 -18.99
CA PHE A 117 -13.11 10.46 -17.93
C PHE A 117 -13.12 9.49 -16.73
N SER A 118 -13.24 8.19 -16.98
CA SER A 118 -13.20 7.15 -15.94
C SER A 118 -11.89 7.19 -15.16
N LEU A 119 -10.76 7.26 -15.87
CA LEU A 119 -9.45 7.37 -15.23
C LEU A 119 -9.32 8.70 -14.48
N GLY A 120 -9.73 9.83 -15.08
CA GLY A 120 -9.69 11.15 -14.44
C GLY A 120 -10.51 11.23 -13.15
N LEU A 121 -11.72 10.65 -13.15
CA LEU A 121 -12.55 10.56 -11.94
C LEU A 121 -11.88 9.69 -10.87
N ALA A 122 -11.39 8.51 -11.24
CA ALA A 122 -10.70 7.63 -10.30
C ALA A 122 -9.46 8.31 -9.69
N MET A 123 -8.72 9.08 -10.51
CA MET A 123 -7.60 9.89 -10.06
C MET A 123 -7.99 11.02 -9.13
N SER A 124 -9.10 11.71 -9.41
CA SER A 124 -9.61 12.78 -8.56
C SER A 124 -10.00 12.27 -7.18
N VAL A 125 -10.70 11.13 -7.11
CA VAL A 125 -11.04 10.46 -5.84
C VAL A 125 -9.78 10.04 -5.09
N ASN A 126 -8.76 9.56 -5.80
CA ASN A 126 -7.47 9.24 -5.20
C ASN A 126 -6.81 10.46 -4.54
N GLN A 127 -6.90 11.67 -5.13
CA GLN A 127 -6.33 12.88 -4.54
C GLN A 127 -6.98 13.23 -3.20
N ILE A 128 -8.30 13.07 -3.09
CA ILE A 128 -9.00 13.26 -1.82
C ILE A 128 -8.39 12.33 -0.75
N ALA A 129 -8.24 11.04 -1.07
CA ALA A 129 -7.62 10.08 -0.17
C ALA A 129 -6.16 10.44 0.20
N ILE A 130 -5.38 10.97 -0.74
CA ILE A 130 -3.98 11.38 -0.53
C ILE A 130 -3.89 12.55 0.47
N VAL A 131 -4.77 13.54 0.33
CA VAL A 131 -4.77 14.74 1.19
C VAL A 131 -5.36 14.42 2.56
N THR A 132 -6.41 13.62 2.62
CA THR A 132 -7.17 13.37 3.86
C THR A 132 -6.58 12.26 4.73
N ALA A 133 -5.99 11.22 4.15
CA ALA A 133 -5.52 10.08 4.94
C ALA A 133 -4.42 10.45 5.94
N PRO A 134 -3.33 11.16 5.59
CA PRO A 134 -2.27 11.43 6.56
C PRO A 134 -2.74 12.22 7.79
N PRO A 135 -3.51 13.32 7.67
CA PRO A 135 -4.05 14.02 8.84
C PRO A 135 -4.98 13.16 9.68
N LEU A 136 -5.85 12.36 9.06
CA LEU A 136 -6.78 11.49 9.80
C LEU A 136 -6.03 10.43 10.62
N PHE A 137 -5.05 9.76 10.00
CA PHE A 137 -4.24 8.78 10.71
C PHE A 137 -3.28 9.43 11.72
N GLY A 138 -2.86 10.67 11.48
CA GLY A 138 -2.11 11.49 12.44
C GLY A 138 -2.92 11.74 13.70
N LEU A 139 -4.16 12.21 13.55
CA LEU A 139 -5.09 12.41 14.66
C LEU A 139 -5.35 11.11 15.43
N ILE A 140 -5.57 9.99 14.73
CA ILE A 140 -5.73 8.68 15.39
C ILE A 140 -4.50 8.35 16.22
N GLN A 141 -3.30 8.55 15.68
CA GLN A 141 -2.06 8.30 16.39
C GLN A 141 -1.89 9.22 17.61
N ASP A 142 -2.25 10.50 17.49
CA ASP A 142 -2.14 11.50 18.57
C ASP A 142 -3.12 11.21 19.72
N PHE A 143 -4.33 10.70 19.43
CA PHE A 143 -5.31 10.37 20.47
C PHE A 143 -5.10 9.01 21.13
N THR A 144 -4.47 8.07 20.42
CA THR A 144 -4.40 6.67 20.87
C THR A 144 -3.00 6.26 21.31
N ASP A 145 -1.98 7.05 20.96
CA ASP A 145 -0.56 6.78 21.20
C ASP A 145 -0.09 5.39 20.70
N THR A 146 -0.82 4.75 19.77
CA THR A 146 -0.51 3.40 19.28
C THR A 146 -0.58 3.28 17.77
N TYR A 147 0.46 2.69 17.19
CA TYR A 147 0.51 2.37 15.76
C TYR A 147 -0.33 1.15 15.39
N LEU A 148 -0.71 0.33 16.37
CA LEU A 148 -1.51 -0.88 16.15
C LEU A 148 -2.85 -0.53 15.49
N LEU A 149 -3.53 0.52 15.98
CA LEU A 149 -4.80 0.98 15.41
C LEU A 149 -4.65 1.42 13.96
N THR A 150 -3.59 2.16 13.65
CA THR A 150 -3.25 2.57 12.27
C THR A 150 -3.15 1.35 11.35
N TRP A 151 -2.39 0.33 11.72
CA TRP A 151 -2.22 -0.87 10.90
C TRP A 151 -3.50 -1.71 10.78
N LEU A 152 -4.25 -1.86 11.87
CA LEU A 152 -5.52 -2.59 11.86
C LEU A 152 -6.58 -1.90 10.99
N ILE A 153 -6.70 -0.57 11.06
CA ILE A 153 -7.63 0.19 10.23
C ILE A 153 -7.27 0.03 8.74
N LEU A 154 -5.98 0.07 8.38
CA LEU A 154 -5.56 -0.18 6.99
C LEU A 154 -5.93 -1.60 6.52
N ILE A 155 -5.73 -2.62 7.37
CA ILE A 155 -6.18 -3.99 7.08
C ILE A 155 -7.70 -4.01 6.85
N LEU A 156 -8.47 -3.40 7.74
CA LEU A 156 -9.93 -3.37 7.65
C LEU A 156 -10.41 -2.67 6.38
N ILE A 157 -9.81 -1.55 5.98
CA ILE A 157 -10.13 -0.86 4.73
C ILE A 157 -9.88 -1.78 3.52
N ILE A 158 -8.75 -2.49 3.50
CA ILE A 158 -8.44 -3.43 2.40
C ILE A 158 -9.46 -4.57 2.38
N VAL A 159 -9.69 -5.23 3.52
CA VAL A 159 -10.61 -6.36 3.63
C VAL A 159 -12.03 -5.95 3.24
N PHE A 160 -12.52 -4.81 3.72
CA PHE A 160 -13.81 -4.25 3.35
C PHE A 160 -13.91 -3.97 1.85
N SER A 161 -12.86 -3.39 1.25
CA SER A 161 -12.81 -3.16 -0.20
C SER A 161 -12.89 -4.47 -0.99
N LEU A 162 -12.21 -5.52 -0.54
CA LEU A 162 -12.27 -6.84 -1.17
C LEU A 162 -13.66 -7.48 -1.08
N PHE A 163 -14.39 -7.25 0.00
CA PHE A 163 -15.77 -7.72 0.14
C PHE A 163 -16.74 -6.97 -0.79
N LEU A 164 -16.56 -5.66 -0.96
CA LEU A 164 -17.40 -4.86 -1.86
C LEU A 164 -17.26 -5.29 -3.33
N ILE A 165 -16.05 -5.66 -3.76
CA ILE A 165 -15.77 -6.02 -5.17
C ILE A 165 -16.32 -7.42 -5.55
N LYS A 166 -16.68 -8.25 -4.56
CA LYS A 166 -17.27 -9.59 -4.81
C LYS A 166 -18.79 -9.58 -5.09
N LYS A 167 -19.45 -8.42 -5.03
CA LYS A 167 -20.87 -8.26 -5.39
C LYS A 167 -20.99 -7.56 -6.73
#